data_AF-A0A1W1DTR8-F1
#
_entry.id   AF-A0A1W1DTR8-F1
#
_cell.length_a   1.000
_cell.length_b   1.000
_cell.length_c   1.000
_cell.angle_alpha   90.00
_cell.angle_beta   90.00
_cell.angle_gamma   90.00
#
_symmetry.space_group_name_H-M   'P 1'
#
loop_
_entity.id
_entity.type
_entity.pdbx_description
1 polymer ?
#
loop_
_entity_poly.entity_id
_entity_poly.type
_entity_poly.pdbx_seq_one_letter_code
_entity_poly.pdbx_strand_id
1 'polypeptide(L)'
;MIDENRTYENGNQDNKKGISQSDMYQLFAYGKKYGVKKVVLIYPQWVNFKKEFSFKIDGDLDLCVKPFALDDDKMTDFGLQALLK
;
A
#
# COMPACT_ATOMS: atom_id res chain seq x y z
N MET A 1 -1.49 -9.23 -8.24
CA MET A 1 -1.73 -9.01 -6.80
C MET A 1 -0.48 -8.40 -6.20
N ILE A 2 -0.62 -7.63 -5.12
CA ILE A 2 0.52 -7.05 -4.41
C ILE A 2 1.32 -8.19 -3.78
N ASP A 3 2.62 -8.25 -4.03
CA ASP A 3 3.53 -9.25 -3.48
C ASP A 3 4.73 -8.54 -2.86
N GLU A 4 4.90 -8.70 -1.55
CA GLU A 4 5.87 -7.94 -0.77
C GLU A 4 7.32 -8.27 -1.12
N ASN A 5 7.57 -9.42 -1.76
CA ASN A 5 8.87 -9.97 -2.13
C ASN A 5 9.04 -10.10 -3.65
N ARG A 6 8.20 -9.43 -4.45
CA ARG A 6 8.19 -9.57 -5.91
C ARG A 6 9.54 -9.21 -6.54
N THR A 7 10.00 -10.05 -7.45
CA THR A 7 11.17 -9.83 -8.29
C THR A 7 10.80 -9.89 -9.78
N TYR A 8 11.60 -9.23 -10.61
CA TYR A 8 11.58 -9.39 -12.07
C TYR A 8 12.32 -10.68 -12.48
N GLU A 9 12.15 -11.12 -13.71
CA GLU A 9 12.78 -12.35 -14.26
C GLU A 9 14.31 -12.32 -14.19
N ASN A 10 14.91 -11.12 -14.17
CA ASN A 10 16.35 -10.91 -14.03
C ASN A 10 16.84 -10.93 -12.57
N GLY A 11 15.98 -11.26 -11.60
CA GLY A 11 16.32 -11.33 -10.17
C GLY A 11 16.34 -9.97 -9.45
N ASN A 12 16.13 -8.86 -10.14
CA ASN A 12 15.99 -7.56 -9.48
C ASN A 12 14.66 -7.45 -8.75
N GLN A 13 14.64 -6.73 -7.63
CA GLN A 13 13.39 -6.44 -6.92
C GLN A 13 12.44 -5.58 -7.77
N ASP A 14 11.16 -5.95 -7.79
CA ASP A 14 10.12 -5.10 -8.33
C ASP A 14 9.82 -3.98 -7.33
N ASN A 15 10.30 -2.79 -7.64
CA ASN A 15 10.10 -1.59 -6.82
C ASN A 15 8.61 -1.25 -6.62
N LYS A 16 7.71 -1.75 -7.49
CA LYS A 16 6.26 -1.53 -7.37
C LYS A 16 5.56 -2.65 -6.61
N LYS A 17 6.23 -3.76 -6.33
CA LYS A 17 5.68 -4.90 -5.57
C LYS A 17 4.32 -5.38 -6.09
N GLY A 18 4.09 -5.28 -7.41
CA GLY A 18 2.81 -5.62 -8.04
C GLY A 18 1.67 -4.60 -7.96
N ILE A 19 1.92 -3.38 -7.48
CA ILE A 19 0.97 -2.26 -7.58
C ILE A 19 0.91 -1.76 -9.02
N SER A 20 -0.30 -1.56 -9.57
CA SER A 20 -0.44 -1.09 -10.94
C SER A 20 0.00 0.37 -11.08
N GLN A 21 0.48 0.74 -12.27
CA GLN A 21 0.86 2.13 -12.55
C GLN A 21 -0.33 3.08 -12.46
N SER A 22 -1.52 2.62 -12.84
CA SER A 22 -2.77 3.38 -12.74
C SER A 22 -3.14 3.67 -11.29
N ASP A 23 -3.02 2.69 -10.39
CA ASP A 23 -3.28 2.88 -8.95
C ASP A 23 -2.30 3.89 -8.34
N MET A 24 -1.00 3.79 -8.68
CA MET A 24 0.02 4.75 -8.25
C MET A 24 -0.32 6.17 -8.69
N TYR A 25 -0.79 6.34 -9.93
CA TYR A 25 -1.18 7.65 -10.44
C TYR A 25 -2.41 8.21 -9.71
N GLN A 26 -3.41 7.37 -9.44
CA GLN A 26 -4.58 7.77 -8.66
C GLN A 26 -4.18 8.25 -7.26
N LEU A 27 -3.35 7.47 -6.55
CA LEU A 27 -2.87 7.82 -5.20
C LEU A 27 -2.07 9.13 -5.19
N PHE A 28 -1.23 9.34 -6.20
CA PHE A 28 -0.50 10.60 -6.38
C PHE A 28 -1.45 11.79 -6.60
N ALA A 29 -2.42 11.65 -7.50
CA ALA A 29 -3.39 12.70 -7.79
C ALA A 29 -4.21 13.08 -6.54
N TYR A 30 -4.62 12.09 -5.74
CA TYR A 30 -5.28 12.34 -4.46
C TYR A 30 -4.36 13.04 -3.45
N GLY A 31 -3.12 12.59 -3.33
CA GLY A 31 -2.11 13.21 -2.47
C GLY A 31 -1.91 14.69 -2.77
N LYS A 32 -1.73 15.03 -4.06
CA LYS A 32 -1.60 16.41 -4.53
C LYS A 32 -2.88 17.22 -4.38
N LYS A 33 -4.05 16.64 -4.70
CA LYS A 33 -5.35 17.32 -4.61
C LYS A 33 -5.64 17.85 -3.21
N TYR A 34 -5.28 17.08 -2.17
CA TYR A 34 -5.54 17.45 -0.77
C TYR A 34 -4.31 17.99 -0.04
N GLY A 35 -3.16 18.13 -0.72
CA GLY A 35 -1.93 18.63 -0.12
C GLY A 35 -1.42 17.77 1.04
N VAL A 36 -1.73 16.47 1.04
CA VAL A 36 -1.31 15.55 2.11
C VAL A 36 0.09 15.02 1.84
N LYS A 37 0.84 14.76 2.92
CA LYS A 37 2.20 14.20 2.83
C LYS A 37 2.23 12.67 2.86
N LYS A 38 1.11 12.05 3.25
CA LYS A 38 0.99 10.59 3.42
C LYS A 38 -0.33 10.11 2.86
N VAL A 39 -0.27 9.08 2.03
CA VAL A 39 -1.44 8.34 1.54
C VAL A 39 -1.30 6.89 1.97
N VAL A 40 -2.40 6.26 2.37
CA VAL A 40 -2.43 4.86 2.81
C VAL A 40 -3.29 4.05 1.84
N LEU A 41 -2.70 3.04 1.21
CA LEU A 41 -3.40 2.03 0.43
C LEU A 41 -3.65 0.81 1.32
N ILE A 42 -4.91 0.58 1.66
CA ILE A 42 -5.34 -0.64 2.38
C ILE A 42 -5.66 -1.69 1.32
N TYR A 43 -5.03 -2.87 1.42
CA TYR A 43 -5.19 -3.93 0.43
C TYR A 43 -5.40 -5.28 1.13
N PRO A 44 -6.23 -6.18 0.57
CA PRO A 44 -6.47 -7.50 1.16
C PRO A 44 -5.17 -8.26 1.43
N GLN A 45 -5.01 -8.72 2.66
CA GLN A 45 -3.92 -9.59 3.06
C GLN A 45 -4.07 -10.93 2.34
N TRP A 46 -2.96 -11.51 1.92
CA TRP A 46 -2.92 -12.86 1.36
C TRP A 46 -1.53 -13.49 1.56
N VAL A 47 -1.30 -14.70 1.05
CA VAL A 47 -0.09 -15.49 1.36
C VAL A 47 1.22 -14.73 1.12
N ASN A 48 1.30 -13.89 0.09
CA ASN A 48 2.50 -13.13 -0.27
C ASN A 48 2.45 -11.63 0.10
N PHE A 49 1.47 -11.21 0.90
CA PHE A 49 1.38 -9.85 1.38
C PHE A 49 0.84 -9.84 2.81
N LYS A 50 1.76 -9.81 3.76
CA LYS A 50 1.48 -9.87 5.21
C LYS A 50 2.14 -8.73 5.96
N LYS A 51 3.14 -8.07 5.38
CA LYS A 51 3.86 -6.94 5.96
C LYS A 51 3.54 -5.66 5.21
N GLU A 52 3.33 -4.60 5.98
CA GLU A 52 3.23 -3.26 5.42
C GLU A 52 4.59 -2.78 4.87
N PHE A 53 4.54 -1.89 3.89
CA PHE A 53 5.72 -1.23 3.33
C PHE A 53 5.37 0.17 2.83
N SER A 54 6.40 0.99 2.58
CA SER A 54 6.22 2.36 2.12
C SER A 54 7.15 2.73 0.97
N PHE A 55 6.69 3.64 0.11
CA PHE A 55 7.48 4.23 -0.96
C PHE A 55 7.39 5.74 -0.92
N LYS A 56 8.43 6.41 -1.41
CA LYS A 56 8.37 7.83 -1.76
C LYS A 56 7.85 7.95 -3.19
N ILE A 57 6.68 8.56 -3.38
CA ILE A 57 6.13 8.83 -4.71
C ILE A 57 6.75 10.10 -5.29
N ASP A 58 6.87 11.13 -4.46
CA ASP A 58 7.43 12.43 -4.79
C ASP A 58 8.03 13.01 -3.49
N GLY A 59 8.96 13.98 -3.55
CA GLY A 59 9.78 14.38 -2.38
C GLY A 59 9.03 14.61 -1.06
N ASP A 60 7.79 15.09 -1.13
CA ASP A 60 6.91 15.36 0.01
C ASP A 60 5.73 14.37 0.18
N LEU A 61 5.60 13.35 -0.67
CA LEU A 61 4.49 12.40 -0.67
C LEU A 61 4.96 10.95 -0.46
N ASP A 62 4.63 10.42 0.72
CA ASP A 62 4.84 9.02 1.08
C ASP A 62 3.56 8.20 0.82
N LEU A 63 3.71 7.05 0.16
CA LEU A 63 2.67 6.03 0.05
C LEU A 63 2.99 4.90 1.01
N CYS A 64 2.06 4.59 1.90
CA CYS A 64 2.10 3.44 2.78
C CYS A 64 1.09 2.40 2.30
N VAL A 65 1.49 1.13 2.22
CA VAL A 65 0.64 0.02 1.79
C VAL A 65 0.49 -0.93 2.95
N LYS A 66 -0.75 -1.17 3.37
CA LYS A 66 -1.06 -1.93 4.58
C LYS A 66 -1.96 -3.13 4.26
N PRO A 67 -1.56 -4.34 4.68
CA PRO A 67 -2.39 -5.53 4.53
C PRO A 67 -3.58 -5.48 5.50
N PHE A 68 -4.72 -5.96 5.03
CA PHE A 68 -5.95 -6.08 5.82
C PHE A 68 -6.56 -7.46 5.63
N ALA A 69 -6.65 -8.25 6.69
CA ALA A 69 -7.24 -9.58 6.65
C ALA A 69 -8.77 -9.48 6.46
N LEU A 70 -9.30 -10.15 5.44
CA LEU A 70 -10.74 -10.17 5.14
C LEU A 70 -11.49 -11.33 5.82
N ASP A 71 -10.77 -12.40 6.17
CA ASP A 71 -11.33 -13.66 6.70
C ASP A 71 -11.56 -13.67 8.22
N ASP A 72 -11.25 -12.57 8.93
CA ASP A 72 -11.67 -12.43 10.32
C ASP A 72 -13.17 -12.07 10.32
N ASP A 73 -14.03 -13.08 10.54
CA ASP A 73 -15.48 -12.94 10.81
C ASP A 73 -15.78 -12.04 12.03
N LYS A 74 -14.71 -11.55 12.68
CA LYS A 74 -14.76 -10.34 13.49
C LYS A 74 -14.87 -9.13 12.57
N MET A 75 -16.11 -8.69 12.32
CA MET A 75 -16.39 -7.26 12.18
C MET A 75 -15.95 -6.53 13.47
N THR A 76 -14.65 -6.39 13.69
CA THR A 76 -14.11 -5.52 14.71
C THR A 76 -14.05 -4.13 14.12
N ASP A 77 -14.84 -3.25 14.72
CA ASP A 77 -14.65 -1.79 14.80
C ASP A 77 -13.31 -1.36 14.18
N PHE A 78 -13.40 -0.82 12.96
CA PHE A 78 -12.27 -0.62 12.08
C PHE A 78 -11.13 0.08 12.84
N GLY A 79 -9.95 -0.55 12.85
CA GLY A 79 -8.69 -0.05 13.39
C GLY A 79 -8.14 1.20 12.69
N LEU A 80 -9.00 2.15 12.27
CA LEU A 80 -8.63 3.47 11.76
C LEU A 80 -7.82 4.26 12.79
N GLN A 81 -8.09 4.06 14.08
CA GLN A 81 -7.31 4.64 15.17
C GLN A 81 -5.86 4.11 15.22
N ALA A 82 -5.61 2.88 14.77
CA ALA A 82 -4.26 2.31 14.67
C ALA A 82 -3.55 2.70 13.36
N LEU A 83 -4.30 3.10 12.33
CA LEU A 83 -3.77 3.54 11.04
C LEU A 83 -3.28 5.00 11.05
N LEU A 84 -3.70 5.79 12.04
CA LEU A 84 -3.41 7.23 12.19
C LEU A 84 -2.34 7.57 13.23
N LYS A 85 -1.79 6.58 13.94
CA LYS A 85 -0.59 6.75 14.79
C LYS A 85 0.68 6.60 13.96
#